data_AF-A0A7C3C9C0-F1
#
_entry.id   AF-A0A7C3C9C0-F1
#
_cell.length_a   1.000
_cell.length_b   1.000
_cell.length_c   1.000
_cell.angle_alpha   90.00
_cell.angle_beta   90.00
_cell.angle_gamma   90.00
#
_symmetry.space_group_name_H-M   'P 1'
#
loop_
_entity.id
_entity.type
_entity.pdbx_description
1 polymer ?
#
loop_
_entity_poly.entity_id
_entity_poly.type
_entity_poly.pdbx_seq_one_letter_code
_entity_poly.pdbx_strand_id
1 'polypeptide(L)'
;MKQLKEDGPNMKRRSLVIALGGMGVFSTLASRLFYLQVTRAEDYRVLSDRNRFNFNTLIPERGRILDRSGNPIATNKQDFRLVIVAERVKDIDKTLAQVSSVLPLSAVKLKRIKQDIRDNPKFVPVLVDEHLDWKTFSALNLALPDLPGVVPIEGTGRTYPFTGIYSHILGYVGKPSERMMAEDKDPLLRQPIFRVGKTGIEYSQDKILRGTAGRQKIEVNATGRVVREWQSDKIEAKPGQDVWLTLDTELQQFAADQFGEESGGTAVIDVMTGELRALLSMPTFDNNLFVSGLTGADMKRLNSDPRRPQFNKVIGGGYPPASTFKMAVMLAALEHRIISPQQKIFCTGKINVGNRDFHCWNRRGHGLLDMHGALQHSC
;
A
#
# COMPACT_ATOMS: atom_id res chain seq x y z
N MET A 1 34.74 33.54 89.74
CA MET A 1 33.41 32.91 89.72
C MET A 1 32.36 33.96 89.38
N LYS A 2 32.00 34.09 88.09
CA LYS A 2 31.05 35.09 87.59
C LYS A 2 29.89 34.33 86.96
N GLN A 3 28.72 34.45 87.59
CA GLN A 3 27.36 34.26 87.07
C GLN A 3 27.26 33.51 85.72
N LEU A 4 26.87 32.24 85.78
CA LEU A 4 26.17 31.59 84.67
C LEU A 4 24.82 32.31 84.54
N LYS A 5 24.79 33.27 83.61
CA LYS A 5 23.57 33.94 83.15
C LYS A 5 22.56 32.88 82.77
N GLU A 6 21.38 32.97 83.36
CA GLU A 6 20.15 32.41 82.83
C GLU A 6 19.99 32.84 81.36
N ASP A 7 20.28 31.93 80.42
CA ASP A 7 19.76 32.07 79.07
C ASP A 7 18.27 31.75 79.12
N GLY A 8 17.51 32.84 79.27
CA GLY A 8 16.13 32.91 79.67
C GLY A 8 15.11 32.22 78.74
N PRO A 9 13.82 32.44 78.99
CA PRO A 9 12.68 31.79 78.33
C PRO A 9 12.66 31.92 76.79
N ASN A 10 13.58 32.68 76.18
CA ASN A 10 13.74 32.89 74.75
C ASN A 10 14.22 31.67 73.95
N MET A 11 15.07 30.79 74.50
CA MET A 11 15.48 29.58 73.76
C MET A 11 14.33 28.57 73.62
N LYS A 12 13.59 28.32 74.71
CA LYS A 12 12.39 27.46 74.71
C LYS A 12 11.28 28.01 73.81
N ARG A 13 11.14 29.35 73.73
CA ARG A 13 10.19 30.02 72.83
C ARG A 13 10.59 29.88 71.36
N ARG A 14 11.87 30.03 71.03
CA ARG A 14 12.39 29.84 69.66
C ARG A 14 12.24 28.40 69.18
N SER A 15 12.58 27.42 70.02
CA SER A 15 12.37 26.00 69.69
C SER A 15 10.88 25.67 69.54
N LEU A 16 10.00 26.26 70.35
CA LEU A 16 8.54 26.10 70.23
C LEU A 16 8.00 26.69 68.93
N VAL A 17 8.48 27.88 68.53
CA VAL A 17 8.07 28.52 67.27
C VAL A 17 8.55 27.72 66.05
N ILE A 18 9.77 27.19 66.07
CA ILE A 18 10.29 26.32 65.01
C ILE A 18 9.51 25.00 64.96
N ALA A 19 9.20 24.41 66.12
CA ALA A 19 8.42 23.18 66.19
C ALA A 19 6.98 23.39 65.67
N LEU A 20 6.32 24.48 66.06
CA LEU A 20 4.99 24.85 65.55
C LEU A 20 5.01 25.17 64.06
N GLY A 21 6.04 25.89 63.59
CA GLY A 21 6.24 26.15 62.17
C GLY A 21 6.44 24.87 61.37
N GLY A 22 7.30 23.96 61.87
CA GLY A 22 7.53 22.65 61.27
C GLY A 22 6.27 21.79 61.25
N MET A 23 5.50 21.77 62.33
CA MET A 23 4.24 21.03 62.45
C MET A 23 3.16 21.58 61.51
N GLY A 24 3.13 22.90 61.31
CA GLY A 24 2.28 23.56 60.32
C GLY A 24 2.62 23.12 58.90
N VAL A 25 3.91 23.18 58.51
CA VAL A 25 4.36 22.71 57.20
C VAL A 25 4.05 21.23 57.00
N PHE A 26 4.32 20.39 57.99
CA PHE A 26 4.06 18.95 57.93
C PHE A 26 2.57 18.64 57.79
N SER A 27 1.71 19.35 58.53
CA SER A 27 0.26 19.23 58.41
C SER A 27 -0.24 19.66 57.03
N THR A 28 0.35 20.70 56.45
CA THR A 28 0.01 21.17 55.10
C THR A 28 0.38 20.13 54.04
N LEU A 29 1.57 19.53 54.16
CA LEU A 29 2.02 18.44 53.28
C LEU A 29 1.18 17.17 53.46
N ALA A 30 0.86 16.80 54.69
CA ALA A 30 0.01 15.64 54.99
C ALA A 30 -1.42 15.83 54.45
N SER A 31 -2.00 17.01 54.61
CA SER A 31 -3.29 17.37 54.02
C SER A 31 -3.26 17.31 52.50
N ARG A 32 -2.19 17.83 51.88
CA ARG A 32 -2.00 17.72 50.42
C ARG A 32 -1.84 16.28 49.95
N LEU A 33 -1.10 15.46 50.69
CA LEU A 33 -0.93 14.04 50.40
C LEU A 33 -2.25 13.28 50.52
N PHE A 34 -3.03 13.53 51.58
CA PHE A 34 -4.36 12.95 51.76
C PHE A 34 -5.31 13.37 50.63
N TYR A 35 -5.30 14.64 50.24
CA TYR A 35 -6.10 15.11 49.10
C TYR A 35 -5.73 14.40 47.80
N LEU A 36 -4.43 14.18 47.54
CA LEU A 36 -3.95 13.46 46.36
C LEU A 36 -4.29 11.96 46.42
N GLN A 37 -4.12 11.32 47.58
CA GLN A 37 -4.27 9.86 47.74
C GLN A 37 -5.69 9.39 47.98
N VAL A 38 -6.58 10.23 48.52
CA VAL A 38 -7.96 9.84 48.87
C VAL A 38 -8.96 10.54 47.95
N THR A 39 -8.88 11.87 47.84
CA THR A 39 -9.87 12.64 47.06
C THR A 39 -9.67 12.48 45.56
N ARG A 40 -8.41 12.43 45.09
CA ARG A 40 -8.06 12.21 43.67
C ARG A 40 -7.55 10.79 43.37
N ALA A 41 -7.73 9.85 44.30
CA ALA A 41 -7.23 8.48 44.16
C ALA A 41 -7.72 7.82 42.86
N GLU A 42 -9.02 7.91 42.60
CA GLU A 42 -9.66 7.32 41.42
C GLU A 42 -9.20 8.01 40.14
N ASP A 43 -9.07 9.35 40.13
CA ASP A 43 -8.57 10.08 38.97
C ASP A 43 -7.13 9.67 38.61
N TYR A 44 -6.25 9.55 39.60
CA TYR A 44 -4.88 9.10 39.39
C TYR A 44 -4.79 7.62 39.06
N ARG A 45 -5.69 6.79 39.59
CA ARG A 45 -5.78 5.37 39.23
C ARG A 45 -6.24 5.20 37.77
N VAL A 46 -7.23 5.96 37.32
CA VAL A 46 -7.68 5.99 35.92
C VAL A 46 -6.59 6.53 34.98
N LEU A 47 -5.85 7.57 35.38
CA LEU A 47 -4.73 8.09 34.60
C LEU A 47 -3.56 7.08 34.52
N SER A 48 -3.27 6.38 35.63
CA SER A 48 -2.27 5.31 35.67
C SER A 48 -2.69 4.10 34.82
N ASP A 49 -3.96 3.69 34.91
CA ASP A 49 -4.53 2.61 34.11
C ASP A 49 -4.53 2.96 32.62
N ARG A 50 -4.89 4.20 32.24
CA ARG A 50 -4.80 4.65 30.84
C ARG A 50 -3.37 4.65 30.29
N ASN A 51 -2.38 4.91 31.13
CA ASN A 51 -0.97 4.84 30.72
C ASN A 51 -0.43 3.40 30.66
N ARG A 52 -1.07 2.46 31.38
CA ARG A 52 -0.68 1.04 31.42
C ARG A 52 -1.27 0.21 30.28
N PHE A 53 -2.44 0.60 29.78
CA PHE A 53 -3.12 -0.10 28.70
C PHE A 53 -2.84 0.55 27.35
N ASN A 54 -2.27 -0.23 26.43
CA ASN A 54 -2.15 0.15 25.02
C ASN A 54 -3.13 -0.70 24.18
N PHE A 55 -3.34 -0.33 22.93
CA PHE A 55 -4.15 -1.11 21.99
C PHE A 55 -3.26 -1.61 20.86
N ASN A 56 -3.19 -2.94 20.70
CA ASN A 56 -2.64 -3.53 19.50
C ASN A 56 -3.67 -3.44 18.37
N THR A 57 -3.23 -3.07 17.17
CA THR A 57 -4.12 -2.94 16.01
C THR A 57 -4.21 -4.27 15.30
N LEU A 58 -5.43 -4.80 15.15
CA LEU A 58 -5.67 -6.03 14.39
C LEU A 58 -5.89 -5.68 12.92
N ILE A 59 -5.08 -6.29 12.05
CA ILE A 59 -5.12 -6.03 10.60
C ILE A 59 -6.20 -6.90 9.97
N PRO A 60 -7.16 -6.33 9.23
CA PRO A 60 -8.17 -7.09 8.52
C PRO A 60 -7.61 -7.76 7.26
N GLU A 61 -8.32 -8.79 6.78
CA GLU A 61 -8.07 -9.34 5.45
C GLU A 61 -8.51 -8.36 4.36
N ARG A 62 -7.72 -8.23 3.30
CA ARG A 62 -8.04 -7.37 2.16
C ARG A 62 -9.08 -8.04 1.26
N GLY A 63 -10.10 -7.32 0.82
CA GLY A 63 -11.11 -7.82 -0.12
C GLY A 63 -10.50 -8.32 -1.43
N ARG A 64 -11.15 -9.30 -2.05
CA ARG A 64 -10.78 -9.86 -3.35
C ARG A 64 -11.22 -8.93 -4.47
N ILE A 65 -10.56 -9.01 -5.62
CA ILE A 65 -11.04 -8.38 -6.84
C ILE A 65 -11.45 -9.50 -7.78
N LEU A 66 -12.68 -9.41 -8.27
CA LEU A 66 -13.33 -10.42 -9.09
C LEU A 66 -13.61 -9.85 -10.47
N ASP A 67 -13.52 -10.69 -11.50
CA ASP A 67 -14.03 -10.36 -12.82
C ASP A 67 -15.57 -10.47 -12.86
N ARG A 68 -16.18 -10.19 -14.02
CA ARG A 68 -17.63 -10.24 -14.18
C ARG A 68 -18.25 -11.64 -13.98
N SER A 69 -17.45 -12.68 -14.19
CA SER A 69 -17.84 -14.09 -14.09
C SER A 69 -17.57 -14.65 -12.68
N GLY A 70 -17.03 -13.84 -11.77
CA GLY A 70 -16.69 -14.22 -10.41
C GLY A 70 -15.31 -14.86 -10.26
N ASN A 71 -14.45 -14.81 -11.29
CA ASN A 71 -13.08 -15.30 -11.19
C ASN A 71 -12.25 -14.34 -10.34
N PRO A 72 -11.52 -14.83 -9.31
CA PRO A 72 -10.67 -13.98 -8.49
C PRO A 72 -9.40 -13.58 -9.28
N ILE A 73 -9.33 -12.31 -9.67
CA ILE A 73 -8.18 -11.73 -10.40
C ILE A 73 -7.17 -11.06 -9.46
N ALA A 74 -7.58 -10.73 -8.23
CA ALA A 74 -6.67 -10.45 -7.11
C ALA A 74 -7.21 -11.09 -5.84
N THR A 75 -6.37 -11.86 -5.14
CA THR A 75 -6.76 -12.58 -3.92
C THR A 75 -5.63 -12.56 -2.90
N ASN A 76 -5.86 -13.15 -1.73
CA ASN A 76 -4.85 -13.33 -0.71
C ASN A 76 -4.45 -14.81 -0.69
N LYS A 77 -3.16 -15.09 -0.58
CA LYS A 77 -2.61 -16.43 -0.41
C LYS A 77 -1.77 -16.49 0.85
N GLN A 78 -1.61 -17.68 1.41
CA GLN A 78 -0.66 -17.93 2.48
C GLN A 78 0.73 -17.44 2.05
N ASP A 79 1.35 -16.65 2.91
CA ASP A 79 2.64 -16.01 2.72
C ASP A 79 3.52 -16.33 3.92
N PHE A 80 4.77 -16.70 3.64
CA PHE A 80 5.75 -17.07 4.65
C PHE A 80 6.78 -15.96 4.76
N ARG A 81 6.98 -15.46 5.98
CA ARG A 81 7.89 -14.34 6.25
C ARG A 81 8.92 -14.73 7.29
N LEU A 82 10.04 -14.05 7.26
CA LEU A 82 11.06 -14.15 8.30
C LEU A 82 11.21 -12.80 8.98
N VAL A 83 11.09 -12.78 10.31
CA VAL A 83 11.40 -11.59 11.11
C VAL A 83 12.52 -11.90 12.09
N ILE A 84 13.19 -10.84 12.55
CA ILE A 84 14.23 -10.91 13.58
C ILE A 84 13.87 -9.99 14.74
N VAL A 85 13.92 -10.52 15.96
CA VAL A 85 13.74 -9.79 17.20
C VAL A 85 15.12 -9.58 17.82
N ALA A 86 15.70 -8.40 17.60
CA ALA A 86 17.08 -8.09 17.93
C ALA A 86 17.43 -8.31 19.40
N GLU A 87 16.47 -8.18 20.31
CA GLU A 87 16.66 -8.44 21.74
C GLU A 87 17.11 -9.88 22.05
N ARG A 88 16.63 -10.85 21.29
CA ARG A 88 16.92 -12.28 21.50
C ARG A 88 18.20 -12.72 20.79
N VAL A 89 18.82 -11.83 20.04
CA VAL A 89 20.00 -12.09 19.20
C VAL A 89 21.25 -11.59 19.93
N LYS A 90 22.25 -12.45 20.12
CA LYS A 90 23.53 -12.07 20.72
C LYS A 90 24.41 -11.27 19.75
N ASP A 91 24.53 -11.77 18.53
CA ASP A 91 25.35 -11.18 17.47
C ASP A 91 24.53 -11.16 16.16
N ILE A 92 24.11 -9.96 15.77
CA ILE A 92 23.23 -9.73 14.62
C ILE A 92 23.93 -10.09 13.32
N ASP A 93 25.22 -9.78 13.20
CA ASP A 93 25.98 -10.02 11.97
C ASP A 93 26.18 -11.52 11.75
N LYS A 94 26.51 -12.25 12.82
CA LYS A 94 26.65 -13.71 12.78
C LYS A 94 25.31 -14.39 12.47
N THR A 95 24.22 -13.98 13.12
CA THR A 95 22.89 -14.55 12.87
C THR A 95 22.42 -14.27 11.44
N LEU A 96 22.63 -13.06 10.92
CA LEU A 96 22.28 -12.74 9.52
C LEU A 96 23.15 -13.54 8.52
N ALA A 97 24.41 -13.82 8.83
CA ALA A 97 25.26 -14.67 8.00
C ALA A 97 24.75 -16.12 7.98
N GLN A 98 24.32 -16.67 9.13
CA GLN A 98 23.72 -18.00 9.19
C GLN A 98 22.39 -18.06 8.42
N VAL A 99 21.51 -17.05 8.59
CA VAL A 99 20.27 -16.94 7.80
C VAL A 99 20.59 -16.88 6.31
N SER A 100 21.64 -16.13 5.92
CA SER A 100 22.07 -15.99 4.53
C SER A 100 22.51 -17.30 3.88
N SER A 101 22.88 -18.32 4.67
CA SER A 101 23.23 -19.65 4.15
C SER A 101 22.04 -20.44 3.63
N VAL A 102 20.84 -20.18 4.18
CA VAL A 102 19.59 -20.84 3.78
C VAL A 102 18.78 -19.95 2.84
N LEU A 103 18.74 -18.64 3.14
CA LEU A 103 18.03 -17.63 2.38
C LEU A 103 19.02 -16.60 1.83
N PRO A 104 19.39 -16.63 0.54
CA PRO A 104 20.33 -15.68 -0.03
C PRO A 104 19.84 -14.22 0.10
N LEU A 105 20.49 -13.44 0.97
CA LEU A 105 20.18 -12.02 1.17
C LEU A 105 21.19 -11.16 0.41
N SER A 106 20.67 -10.21 -0.39
CA SER A 106 21.53 -9.24 -1.08
C SER A 106 22.15 -8.24 -0.09
N ALA A 107 23.29 -7.65 -0.46
CA ALA A 107 23.95 -6.61 0.36
C ALA A 107 23.02 -5.42 0.65
N VAL A 108 22.13 -5.08 -0.30
CA VAL A 108 21.12 -4.02 -0.12
C VAL A 108 20.10 -4.42 0.95
N LYS A 109 19.57 -5.65 0.91
CA LYS A 109 18.64 -6.16 1.94
C LYS A 109 19.33 -6.17 3.31
N LEU A 110 20.55 -6.68 3.41
CA LEU A 110 21.30 -6.71 4.67
C LEU A 110 21.51 -5.31 5.26
N LYS A 111 21.87 -4.32 4.43
CA LYS A 111 22.02 -2.93 4.88
C LYS A 111 20.69 -2.36 5.40
N ARG A 112 19.57 -2.62 4.70
CA ARG A 112 18.22 -2.21 5.13
C ARG A 112 17.88 -2.83 6.49
N ILE A 113 18.03 -4.15 6.63
CA ILE A 113 17.69 -4.87 7.87
C ILE A 113 18.49 -4.31 9.06
N LYS A 114 19.80 -4.10 8.90
CA LYS A 114 20.63 -3.51 9.97
C LYS A 114 20.22 -2.09 10.31
N GLN A 115 19.79 -1.30 9.33
CA GLN A 115 19.27 0.05 9.56
C GLN A 115 17.93 -0.02 10.33
N ASP A 116 16.99 -0.84 9.87
CA ASP A 116 15.68 -1.04 10.51
C ASP A 116 15.84 -1.50 11.98
N ILE A 117 16.80 -2.38 12.27
CA ILE A 117 17.13 -2.82 13.62
C ILE A 117 17.67 -1.69 14.50
N ARG A 118 18.45 -0.75 13.95
CA ARG A 118 18.99 0.39 14.70
C ARG A 118 17.92 1.44 14.99
N ASP A 119 17.02 1.65 14.03
CA ASP A 119 16.03 2.71 14.10
C ASP A 119 14.81 2.34 14.97
N ASN A 120 14.64 1.05 15.28
CA ASN A 120 13.55 0.55 16.10
C ASN A 120 14.03 0.00 17.45
N PRO A 121 13.18 0.04 18.51
CA PRO A 121 13.50 -0.61 19.78
C PRO A 121 13.76 -2.12 19.61
N LYS A 122 14.71 -2.68 20.38
CA LYS A 122 15.18 -4.08 20.21
C LYS A 122 14.10 -5.18 20.30
N PHE A 123 12.98 -4.90 20.97
CA PHE A 123 11.86 -5.82 21.12
C PHE A 123 10.90 -5.82 19.93
N VAL A 124 11.01 -4.83 19.03
CA VAL A 124 10.19 -4.73 17.82
C VAL A 124 10.71 -5.73 16.77
N PRO A 125 9.85 -6.62 16.24
CA PRO A 125 10.26 -7.51 15.15
C PRO A 125 10.57 -6.73 13.88
N VAL A 126 11.73 -6.98 13.28
CA VAL A 126 12.14 -6.40 12.01
C VAL A 126 12.00 -7.42 10.90
N LEU A 127 11.35 -7.04 9.80
CA LEU A 127 11.20 -7.91 8.63
C LEU A 127 12.56 -8.16 7.97
N VAL A 128 12.94 -9.42 7.87
CA VAL A 128 14.12 -9.88 7.12
C VAL A 128 13.73 -10.05 5.65
N ASP A 129 12.77 -10.94 5.39
CA ASP A 129 12.24 -11.18 4.05
C ASP A 129 10.78 -11.66 4.08
N GLU A 130 10.11 -11.53 2.94
CA GLU A 130 8.70 -11.91 2.72
C GLU A 130 8.55 -12.75 1.44
N HIS A 131 7.45 -13.50 1.29
CA HIS A 131 7.18 -14.42 0.18
C HIS A 131 8.18 -15.56 0.04
N LEU A 132 8.56 -16.16 1.17
CA LEU A 132 9.42 -17.34 1.18
C LEU A 132 8.69 -18.52 0.56
N ASP A 133 9.42 -19.33 -0.21
CA ASP A 133 8.91 -20.62 -0.64
C ASP A 133 8.82 -21.58 0.56
N TRP A 134 7.94 -22.59 0.45
CA TRP A 134 7.74 -23.57 1.52
C TRP A 134 9.04 -24.29 1.91
N LYS A 135 9.92 -24.52 0.93
CA LYS A 135 11.20 -25.18 1.13
C LYS A 135 12.12 -24.35 2.03
N THR A 136 12.29 -23.06 1.74
CA THR A 136 13.12 -22.16 2.55
C THR A 136 12.50 -21.91 3.92
N PHE A 137 11.18 -21.71 3.98
CA PHE A 137 10.48 -21.57 5.25
C PHE A 137 10.66 -22.80 6.15
N SER A 138 10.52 -24.00 5.60
CA SER A 138 10.74 -25.25 6.34
C SER A 138 12.18 -25.39 6.81
N ALA A 139 13.16 -25.12 5.93
CA ALA A 139 14.57 -25.19 6.27
C ALA A 139 14.95 -24.21 7.40
N LEU A 140 14.41 -22.99 7.38
CA LEU A 140 14.60 -22.00 8.43
C LEU A 140 13.97 -22.45 9.76
N ASN A 141 12.80 -23.09 9.72
CA ASN A 141 12.17 -23.65 10.92
C ASN A 141 13.01 -24.75 11.57
N LEU A 142 13.67 -25.61 10.78
CA LEU A 142 14.58 -26.62 11.31
C LEU A 142 15.84 -26.00 11.96
N ALA A 143 16.30 -24.86 11.45
CA ALA A 143 17.49 -24.16 11.96
C ALA A 143 17.21 -23.26 13.18
N LEU A 144 15.95 -23.15 13.66
CA LEU A 144 15.59 -22.27 14.77
C LEU A 144 16.37 -22.48 16.06
N PRO A 145 16.74 -23.71 16.47
CA PRO A 145 17.55 -23.91 17.67
C PRO A 145 18.89 -23.14 17.65
N ASP A 146 19.47 -22.96 16.46
CA ASP A 146 20.74 -22.27 16.25
C ASP A 146 20.58 -20.78 15.92
N LEU A 147 19.34 -20.30 15.74
CA LEU A 147 19.00 -18.95 15.30
C LEU A 147 18.13 -18.22 16.34
N PRO A 148 18.67 -17.94 17.55
CA PRO A 148 17.89 -17.27 18.59
C PRO A 148 17.45 -15.88 18.14
N GLY A 149 16.14 -15.61 18.23
CA GLY A 149 15.54 -14.34 17.84
C GLY A 149 15.09 -14.25 16.38
N VAL A 150 15.40 -15.23 15.55
CA VAL A 150 14.79 -15.38 14.23
C VAL A 150 13.45 -16.08 14.39
N VAL A 151 12.40 -15.51 13.81
CA VAL A 151 11.03 -16.02 13.93
C VAL A 151 10.42 -16.09 12.52
N PRO A 152 10.23 -17.30 11.97
CA PRO A 152 9.40 -17.52 10.81
C PRO A 152 7.94 -17.25 11.20
N ILE A 153 7.24 -16.47 10.38
CA ILE A 153 5.84 -16.11 10.60
C ILE A 153 5.06 -16.54 9.37
N GLU A 154 3.93 -17.20 9.62
CA GLU A 154 2.91 -17.44 8.61
C GLU A 154 1.92 -16.26 8.61
N GLY A 155 1.58 -15.78 7.42
CA GLY A 155 0.59 -14.73 7.24
C GLY A 155 -0.10 -14.85 5.90
N THR A 156 -0.76 -13.77 5.48
CA THR A 156 -1.38 -13.67 4.16
C THR A 156 -0.71 -12.56 3.35
N GLY A 157 -0.48 -12.84 2.08
CA GLY A 157 0.11 -11.94 1.09
C GLY A 157 -0.84 -11.75 -0.08
N ARG A 158 -0.81 -10.58 -0.69
CA ARG A 158 -1.60 -10.30 -1.90
C ARG A 158 -1.01 -11.06 -3.08
N THR A 159 -1.85 -11.70 -3.89
CA THR A 159 -1.42 -12.40 -5.11
C THR A 159 -2.35 -12.10 -6.27
N TYR A 160 -1.77 -12.07 -7.47
CA TYR A 160 -2.45 -11.85 -8.74
C TYR A 160 -2.34 -13.13 -9.59
N PRO A 161 -3.39 -13.98 -9.64
CA PRO A 161 -3.32 -15.27 -10.33
C PRO A 161 -3.04 -15.12 -11.84
N PHE A 162 -3.65 -14.13 -12.47
CA PHE A 162 -3.50 -13.84 -13.89
C PHE A 162 -2.35 -12.88 -14.12
N THR A 163 -1.14 -13.44 -14.06
CA THR A 163 0.12 -12.70 -14.20
C THR A 163 0.16 -11.95 -15.53
N GLY A 164 0.37 -10.63 -15.49
CA GLY A 164 0.52 -9.83 -16.69
C GLY A 164 -0.78 -9.23 -17.23
N ILE A 165 -1.76 -10.03 -17.66
CA ILE A 165 -2.89 -9.51 -18.45
C ILE A 165 -3.73 -8.45 -17.73
N TYR A 166 -3.71 -8.44 -16.39
CA TYR A 166 -4.42 -7.46 -15.55
C TYR A 166 -3.52 -6.39 -14.95
N SER A 167 -2.23 -6.39 -15.27
CA SER A 167 -1.24 -5.67 -14.48
C SER A 167 -1.45 -4.17 -14.43
N HIS A 168 -1.73 -3.55 -15.57
CA HIS A 168 -2.01 -2.10 -15.66
C HIS A 168 -3.36 -1.70 -15.09
N ILE A 169 -4.33 -2.63 -15.04
CA ILE A 169 -5.67 -2.38 -14.52
C ILE A 169 -5.64 -2.45 -13.00
N LEU A 170 -5.21 -3.59 -12.47
CA LEU A 170 -5.24 -3.85 -11.03
C LEU A 170 -4.21 -3.00 -10.30
N GLY A 171 -3.02 -2.85 -10.88
CA GLY A 171 -1.88 -2.34 -10.15
C GLY A 171 -1.46 -3.31 -9.03
N TYR A 172 -0.70 -2.79 -8.07
CA TYR A 172 -0.13 -3.61 -7.00
C TYR A 172 -0.28 -2.94 -5.64
N VAL A 173 -0.04 -3.72 -4.59
CA VAL A 173 0.03 -3.23 -3.21
C VAL A 173 1.48 -3.03 -2.75
N GLY A 174 1.71 -2.11 -1.83
CA GLY A 174 3.04 -1.83 -1.27
C GLY A 174 2.96 -1.12 0.07
N LYS A 175 4.12 -0.85 0.69
CA LYS A 175 4.19 -0.13 1.97
C LYS A 175 3.58 1.28 1.85
N PRO A 176 2.78 1.76 2.81
CA PRO A 176 2.27 3.14 2.83
C PRO A 176 3.40 4.17 2.69
N SER A 177 3.16 5.23 1.89
CA SER A 177 4.11 6.35 1.82
C SER A 177 3.90 7.29 3.00
N GLU A 178 4.92 8.05 3.37
CA GLU A 178 4.83 9.06 4.45
C GLU A 178 3.72 10.07 4.20
N ARG A 179 3.58 10.52 2.95
CA ARG A 179 2.49 11.40 2.53
C ARG A 179 1.11 10.80 2.83
N MET A 180 0.90 9.53 2.48
CA MET A 180 -0.38 8.85 2.74
C MET A 180 -0.64 8.72 4.24
N MET A 181 0.37 8.44 5.06
CA MET A 181 0.26 8.36 6.52
C MET A 181 -0.02 9.73 7.19
N ALA A 182 0.36 10.83 6.52
CA ALA A 182 0.06 12.18 6.98
C ALA A 182 -1.37 12.62 6.62
N GLU A 183 -1.83 12.26 5.42
CA GLU A 183 -3.17 12.59 4.91
C GLU A 183 -4.27 11.72 5.53
N ASP A 184 -4.00 10.42 5.70
CA ASP A 184 -4.95 9.44 6.26
C ASP A 184 -4.50 9.00 7.66
N LYS A 185 -5.37 9.25 8.64
CA LYS A 185 -5.09 8.97 10.06
C LYS A 185 -5.37 7.52 10.46
N ASP A 186 -5.83 6.67 9.54
CA ASP A 186 -6.10 5.26 9.80
C ASP A 186 -4.90 4.55 10.47
N PRO A 187 -5.08 3.91 11.64
CA PRO A 187 -4.01 3.21 12.34
C PRO A 187 -3.38 2.07 11.53
N LEU A 188 -4.09 1.51 10.54
CA LEU A 188 -3.56 0.46 9.66
C LEU A 188 -2.33 0.93 8.88
N LEU A 189 -2.30 2.20 8.46
CA LEU A 189 -1.21 2.74 7.65
C LEU A 189 0.14 2.80 8.38
N ARG A 190 0.12 2.75 9.72
CA ARG A 190 1.32 2.75 10.56
C ARG A 190 1.78 1.35 10.91
N GLN A 191 1.05 0.31 10.51
CA GLN A 191 1.42 -1.07 10.79
C GLN A 191 2.53 -1.54 9.84
N PRO A 192 3.66 -2.08 10.35
CA PRO A 192 4.83 -2.45 9.52
C PRO A 192 4.53 -3.45 8.41
N ILE A 193 3.62 -4.39 8.67
CA ILE A 193 3.25 -5.47 7.75
C ILE A 193 2.05 -5.13 6.86
N PHE A 194 1.39 -4.00 7.09
CA PHE A 194 0.25 -3.60 6.29
C PHE A 194 0.70 -3.09 4.91
N ARG A 195 -0.16 -3.30 3.91
CA ARG A 195 0.09 -2.92 2.51
C ARG A 195 -1.15 -2.19 1.99
N VAL A 196 -0.90 -1.16 1.20
CA VAL A 196 -1.93 -0.33 0.54
C VAL A 196 -1.78 -0.43 -0.96
N GLY A 197 -2.86 -0.24 -1.69
CA GLY A 197 -2.80 -0.09 -3.13
C GLY A 197 -1.91 1.09 -3.55
N LYS A 198 -1.12 0.89 -4.60
CA LYS A 198 -0.20 1.90 -5.14
C LYS A 198 -0.62 2.46 -6.48
N THR A 199 -1.24 1.63 -7.30
CA THR A 199 -1.67 1.96 -8.66
C THR A 199 -2.98 1.24 -8.98
N GLY A 200 -3.61 1.61 -10.09
CA GLY A 200 -4.78 0.89 -10.63
C GLY A 200 -5.98 0.83 -9.68
N ILE A 201 -6.75 -0.24 -9.80
CA ILE A 201 -7.90 -0.55 -8.95
C ILE A 201 -7.49 -0.74 -7.49
N GLU A 202 -6.32 -1.32 -7.22
CA GLU A 202 -5.84 -1.50 -5.86
C GLU A 202 -5.73 -0.16 -5.11
N TYR A 203 -5.28 0.90 -5.80
CA TYR A 203 -5.22 2.25 -5.24
C TYR A 203 -6.58 2.94 -5.19
N SER A 204 -7.33 2.93 -6.29
CA SER A 204 -8.60 3.67 -6.37
C SER A 204 -9.67 3.11 -5.43
N GLN A 205 -9.65 1.80 -5.18
CA GLN A 205 -10.58 1.10 -4.28
C GLN A 205 -9.94 0.71 -2.95
N ASP A 206 -8.77 1.25 -2.58
CA ASP A 206 -8.03 0.85 -1.38
C ASP A 206 -8.87 0.92 -0.10
N LYS A 207 -9.68 1.97 0.06
CA LYS A 207 -10.54 2.16 1.24
C LYS A 207 -11.59 1.06 1.41
N ILE A 208 -12.14 0.56 0.30
CA ILE A 208 -13.15 -0.51 0.30
C ILE A 208 -12.45 -1.85 0.52
N LEU A 209 -11.35 -2.07 -0.22
CA LEU A 209 -10.58 -3.31 -0.19
C LEU A 209 -9.87 -3.54 1.14
N ARG A 210 -9.44 -2.49 1.85
CA ARG A 210 -8.61 -2.67 3.05
C ARG A 210 -9.37 -2.98 4.33
N GLY A 211 -10.69 -2.82 4.34
CA GLY A 211 -11.51 -3.06 5.54
C GLY A 211 -11.23 -2.08 6.68
N THR A 212 -11.59 -2.48 7.90
CA THR A 212 -11.42 -1.63 9.09
C THR A 212 -10.63 -2.32 10.19
N ALA A 213 -9.69 -1.58 10.78
CA ALA A 213 -8.84 -2.06 11.86
C ALA A 213 -9.64 -2.52 13.08
N GLY A 214 -9.29 -3.69 13.60
CA GLY A 214 -9.71 -4.12 14.93
C GLY A 214 -8.76 -3.56 16.00
N ARG A 215 -9.12 -3.76 17.27
CA ARG A 215 -8.24 -3.39 18.39
C ARG A 215 -8.26 -4.48 19.46
N GLN A 216 -7.08 -4.78 19.99
CA GLN A 216 -6.89 -5.70 21.11
C GLN A 216 -6.27 -4.91 22.26
N LYS A 217 -6.96 -4.83 23.41
CA LYS A 217 -6.38 -4.19 24.59
C LYS A 217 -5.25 -5.04 25.15
N ILE A 218 -4.11 -4.41 25.35
CA ILE A 218 -2.88 -5.02 25.85
C ILE A 218 -2.34 -4.22 27.03
N GLU A 219 -1.83 -4.92 28.03
CA GLU A 219 -1.08 -4.33 29.13
C GLU A 219 0.40 -4.28 28.74
N VAL A 220 1.01 -3.10 28.78
CA VAL A 220 2.42 -2.94 28.46
C VAL A 220 3.25 -2.58 29.69
N ASN A 221 4.47 -3.10 29.76
CA ASN A 221 5.43 -2.70 30.80
C ASN A 221 6.07 -1.34 30.45
N ALA A 222 6.91 -0.79 31.36
CA ALA A 222 7.61 0.48 31.15
C ALA A 222 8.52 0.53 29.90
N THR A 223 8.90 -0.63 29.35
CA THR A 223 9.68 -0.74 28.11
C THR A 223 8.80 -0.88 26.86
N GLY A 224 7.48 -0.94 26.99
CA GLY A 224 6.51 -1.09 25.89
C GLY A 224 6.19 -2.52 25.48
N ARG A 225 6.61 -3.53 26.25
CA ARG A 225 6.34 -4.96 25.95
C ARG A 225 4.96 -5.38 26.41
N VAL A 226 4.29 -6.18 25.59
CA VAL A 226 3.01 -6.82 25.93
C VAL A 226 3.22 -7.82 27.06
N VAL A 227 2.58 -7.59 28.20
CA VAL A 227 2.57 -8.48 29.37
C VAL A 227 1.31 -9.33 29.38
N ARG A 228 0.18 -8.75 28.96
CA ARG A 228 -1.13 -9.42 28.99
C ARG A 228 -2.05 -8.89 27.91
N GLU A 229 -2.85 -9.77 27.33
CA GLU A 229 -3.94 -9.41 26.42
C GLU A 229 -5.30 -9.58 27.11
N TRP A 230 -6.18 -8.61 26.97
CA TRP A 230 -7.50 -8.61 27.59
C TRP A 230 -8.58 -8.95 26.56
N GLN A 231 -9.05 -10.19 26.55
CA GLN A 231 -10.05 -10.67 25.59
C GLN A 231 -11.40 -9.94 25.67
N SER A 232 -11.77 -9.44 26.86
CA SER A 232 -13.04 -8.73 27.10
C SER A 232 -13.17 -7.43 26.31
N ASP A 233 -12.05 -6.80 25.96
CA ASP A 233 -11.99 -5.50 25.26
C ASP A 233 -11.45 -5.66 23.82
N LYS A 234 -11.60 -6.86 23.23
CA LYS A 234 -11.26 -7.14 21.84
C LYS A 234 -12.38 -6.68 20.91
N ILE A 235 -12.02 -5.88 19.92
CA ILE A 235 -12.88 -5.58 18.77
C ILE A 235 -12.22 -6.21 17.56
N GLU A 236 -12.90 -7.18 16.95
CA GLU A 236 -12.41 -7.85 15.75
C GLU A 236 -12.25 -6.87 14.58
N ALA A 237 -11.26 -7.13 13.74
CA ALA A 237 -11.10 -6.41 12.49
C ALA A 237 -12.20 -6.83 11.51
N LYS A 238 -12.69 -5.89 10.69
CA LYS A 238 -13.67 -6.23 9.64
C LYS A 238 -12.94 -6.39 8.32
N PRO A 239 -13.06 -7.55 7.65
CA PRO A 239 -12.49 -7.75 6.32
C PRO A 239 -12.94 -6.66 5.34
N GLY A 240 -12.08 -6.37 4.38
CA GLY A 240 -12.43 -5.52 3.25
C GLY A 240 -13.49 -6.16 2.38
N GLN A 241 -14.20 -5.31 1.62
CA GLN A 241 -15.24 -5.79 0.73
C GLN A 241 -14.64 -6.20 -0.62
N ASP A 242 -15.21 -7.23 -1.21
CA ASP A 242 -14.84 -7.67 -2.55
C ASP A 242 -15.30 -6.65 -3.59
N VAL A 243 -14.46 -6.41 -4.60
CA VAL A 243 -14.76 -5.51 -5.73
C VAL A 243 -14.97 -6.33 -6.98
N TRP A 244 -16.12 -6.15 -7.61
CA TRP A 244 -16.46 -6.79 -8.88
C TRP A 244 -16.15 -5.83 -10.03
N LEU A 245 -15.42 -6.31 -11.03
CA LEU A 245 -15.12 -5.58 -12.26
C LEU A 245 -16.01 -6.09 -13.40
N THR A 246 -16.24 -5.23 -14.38
CA THR A 246 -17.00 -5.56 -15.61
C THR A 246 -16.19 -6.34 -16.63
N LEU A 247 -14.89 -6.51 -16.36
CA LEU A 247 -13.92 -7.14 -17.23
C LEU A 247 -14.16 -8.64 -17.33
N ASP A 248 -13.80 -9.19 -18.47
CA ASP A 248 -13.99 -10.58 -18.83
C ASP A 248 -12.61 -11.23 -19.00
N THR A 249 -12.29 -12.20 -18.14
CA THR A 249 -10.95 -12.84 -18.14
C THR A 249 -10.66 -13.57 -19.44
N GLU A 250 -11.65 -14.24 -20.03
CA GLU A 250 -11.46 -15.00 -21.27
C GLU A 250 -11.17 -14.04 -22.42
N LEU A 251 -11.91 -12.93 -22.51
CA LEU A 251 -11.68 -11.91 -23.53
C LEU A 251 -10.33 -11.19 -23.33
N GLN A 252 -9.96 -10.90 -22.08
CA GLN A 252 -8.68 -10.27 -21.75
C GLN A 252 -7.50 -11.16 -22.15
N GLN A 253 -7.58 -12.46 -21.87
CA GLN A 253 -6.58 -13.45 -22.27
C GLN A 253 -6.53 -13.61 -23.79
N PHE A 254 -7.68 -13.76 -24.44
CA PHE A 254 -7.76 -13.84 -25.90
C PHE A 254 -7.09 -12.64 -26.57
N ALA A 255 -7.38 -11.42 -26.09
CA ALA A 255 -6.74 -10.22 -26.60
C ALA A 255 -5.21 -10.25 -26.42
N ALA A 256 -4.71 -10.75 -25.28
CA ALA A 256 -3.27 -10.88 -25.04
C ALA A 256 -2.61 -11.88 -25.98
N ASP A 257 -3.26 -13.01 -26.23
CA ASP A 257 -2.78 -14.03 -27.15
C ASP A 257 -2.73 -13.49 -28.59
N GLN A 258 -3.68 -12.64 -28.99
CA GLN A 258 -3.67 -11.98 -30.31
C GLN A 258 -2.55 -10.94 -30.45
N PHE A 259 -2.14 -10.28 -29.37
CA PHE A 259 -0.97 -9.39 -29.41
C PHE A 259 0.34 -10.15 -29.50
N GLY A 260 0.47 -11.30 -28.84
CA GLY A 260 1.74 -12.03 -28.74
C GLY A 260 2.85 -11.15 -28.16
N GLU A 261 3.92 -10.91 -28.92
CA GLU A 261 5.06 -10.09 -28.50
C GLU A 261 4.97 -8.61 -28.93
N GLU A 262 3.90 -8.26 -29.65
CA GLU A 262 3.68 -6.92 -30.19
C GLU A 262 3.39 -5.88 -29.10
N SER A 263 3.65 -4.62 -29.44
CA SER A 263 3.48 -3.49 -28.53
C SER A 263 2.28 -2.65 -28.94
N GLY A 264 1.24 -2.61 -28.10
CA GLY A 264 0.04 -1.82 -28.36
C GLY A 264 -0.94 -1.88 -27.20
N GLY A 265 -2.17 -1.43 -27.43
CA GLY A 265 -3.23 -1.53 -26.45
C GLY A 265 -4.59 -1.69 -27.10
N THR A 266 -5.48 -2.37 -26.40
CA THR A 266 -6.86 -2.63 -26.85
C THR A 266 -7.83 -2.35 -25.71
N ALA A 267 -8.92 -1.69 -26.04
CA ALA A 267 -10.09 -1.55 -25.18
C ALA A 267 -11.29 -2.18 -25.89
N VAL A 268 -12.05 -2.99 -25.16
CA VAL A 268 -13.34 -3.51 -25.63
C VAL A 268 -14.41 -2.99 -24.68
N ILE A 269 -15.38 -2.28 -25.24
CA ILE A 269 -16.50 -1.70 -24.50
C ILE A 269 -17.81 -2.29 -25.02
N ASP A 270 -18.71 -2.59 -24.10
CA ASP A 270 -20.10 -2.84 -24.42
C ASP A 270 -20.77 -1.50 -24.73
N VAL A 271 -21.14 -1.28 -25.99
CA VAL A 271 -21.70 0.00 -26.44
C VAL A 271 -23.10 0.29 -25.89
N MET A 272 -23.81 -0.74 -25.41
CA MET A 272 -25.16 -0.58 -24.85
C MET A 272 -25.11 -0.22 -23.37
N THR A 273 -24.19 -0.81 -22.60
CA THR A 273 -24.09 -0.59 -21.15
C THR A 273 -22.97 0.38 -20.76
N GLY A 274 -22.01 0.63 -21.65
CA GLY A 274 -20.79 1.39 -21.36
C GLY A 274 -19.75 0.60 -20.54
N GLU A 275 -20.01 -0.68 -20.26
CA GLU A 275 -19.11 -1.52 -19.46
C GLU A 275 -17.82 -1.86 -20.23
N LEU A 276 -16.67 -1.72 -19.58
CA LEU A 276 -15.40 -2.20 -20.14
C LEU A 276 -15.31 -3.72 -19.99
N ARG A 277 -15.19 -4.43 -21.10
CA ARG A 277 -15.03 -5.89 -21.16
C ARG A 277 -13.58 -6.34 -21.18
N ALA A 278 -12.71 -5.56 -21.83
CA ALA A 278 -11.27 -5.78 -21.81
C ALA A 278 -10.53 -4.45 -21.88
N LEU A 279 -9.39 -4.35 -21.19
CA LEU A 279 -8.51 -3.18 -21.21
C LEU A 279 -7.05 -3.64 -21.10
N LEU A 280 -6.43 -3.94 -22.24
CA LEU A 280 -5.12 -4.57 -22.28
C LEU A 280 -4.06 -3.64 -22.85
N SER A 281 -2.89 -3.61 -22.23
CA SER A 281 -1.69 -2.92 -22.73
C SER A 281 -0.54 -3.92 -22.82
N MET A 282 0.04 -4.07 -24.01
CA MET A 282 1.12 -5.01 -24.31
C MET A 282 2.42 -4.27 -24.70
N PRO A 283 3.60 -4.85 -24.41
CA PRO A 283 3.82 -5.99 -23.53
C PRO A 283 3.47 -5.65 -22.08
N THR A 284 3.18 -6.68 -21.29
CA THR A 284 2.83 -6.55 -19.87
C THR A 284 4.00 -6.90 -18.92
N PHE A 285 3.77 -6.82 -17.61
CA PHE A 285 4.71 -7.13 -16.55
C PHE A 285 4.01 -7.86 -15.40
N ASP A 286 4.74 -8.57 -14.55
CA ASP A 286 4.16 -9.27 -13.39
C ASP A 286 4.02 -8.33 -12.18
N ASN A 287 2.78 -8.14 -11.71
CA ASN A 287 2.49 -7.34 -10.52
C ASN A 287 2.96 -7.99 -9.22
N ASN A 288 3.06 -9.33 -9.17
CA ASN A 288 3.53 -10.04 -7.97
C ASN A 288 4.97 -9.63 -7.62
N LEU A 289 5.79 -9.28 -8.62
CA LEU A 289 7.15 -8.76 -8.40
C LEU A 289 7.18 -7.49 -7.53
N PHE A 290 6.14 -6.67 -7.59
CA PHE A 290 6.04 -5.46 -6.76
C PHE A 290 5.54 -5.76 -5.35
N VAL A 291 4.81 -6.86 -5.14
CA VAL A 291 4.39 -7.34 -3.82
C VAL A 291 5.56 -7.99 -3.09
N SER A 292 6.36 -8.80 -3.79
CA SER A 292 7.52 -9.51 -3.24
C SER A 292 8.78 -8.66 -3.08
N GLY A 293 8.77 -7.47 -3.69
CA GLY A 293 9.92 -6.57 -3.73
C GLY A 293 10.72 -6.77 -5.00
N LEU A 294 10.67 -5.75 -5.86
CA LEU A 294 11.31 -5.77 -7.17
C LEU A 294 12.84 -5.75 -7.02
N THR A 295 13.55 -6.68 -7.67
CA THR A 295 15.01 -6.64 -7.67
C THR A 295 15.52 -5.49 -8.56
N GLY A 296 16.75 -5.05 -8.32
CA GLY A 296 17.38 -4.04 -9.19
C GLY A 296 17.51 -4.50 -10.64
N ALA A 297 17.68 -5.82 -10.86
CA ALA A 297 17.71 -6.42 -12.19
C ALA A 297 16.34 -6.38 -12.87
N ASP A 298 15.27 -6.72 -12.16
CA ASP A 298 13.90 -6.65 -12.67
C ASP A 298 13.51 -5.21 -13.03
N MET A 299 13.82 -4.26 -12.16
CA MET A 299 13.56 -2.85 -12.41
C MET A 299 14.33 -2.34 -13.62
N LYS A 300 15.61 -2.73 -13.76
CA LYS A 300 16.41 -2.38 -14.93
C LYS A 300 15.77 -2.95 -16.21
N ARG A 301 15.40 -4.23 -16.20
CA ARG A 301 14.74 -4.90 -17.34
C ARG A 301 13.47 -4.17 -17.77
N LEU A 302 12.59 -3.82 -16.82
CA LEU A 302 11.33 -3.14 -17.12
C LEU A 302 11.53 -1.70 -17.61
N ASN A 303 12.56 -1.00 -17.12
CA ASN A 303 12.83 0.38 -17.51
C ASN A 303 13.61 0.50 -18.83
N SER A 304 14.46 -0.48 -19.14
CA SER A 304 15.27 -0.48 -20.37
C SER A 304 14.54 -1.07 -21.58
N ASP A 305 13.39 -1.73 -21.40
CA ASP A 305 12.65 -2.30 -22.53
C ASP A 305 12.08 -1.17 -23.41
N PRO A 306 12.45 -1.10 -24.70
CA PRO A 306 12.01 -0.05 -25.62
C PRO A 306 10.49 -0.04 -25.83
N ARG A 307 9.80 -1.17 -25.62
CA ARG A 307 8.34 -1.31 -25.72
C ARG A 307 7.61 -0.80 -24.48
N ARG A 308 8.32 -0.34 -23.45
CA ARG A 308 7.77 0.29 -22.23
C ARG A 308 6.63 -0.53 -21.59
N PRO A 309 6.91 -1.73 -21.06
CA PRO A 309 5.88 -2.62 -20.52
C PRO A 309 5.11 -2.03 -19.33
N GLN A 310 5.70 -1.12 -18.55
CA GLN A 310 5.02 -0.50 -17.41
C GLN A 310 4.01 0.58 -17.81
N PHE A 311 4.11 1.10 -19.03
CA PHE A 311 3.25 2.18 -19.50
C PHE A 311 1.92 1.61 -19.99
N ASN A 312 0.81 2.09 -19.41
CA ASN A 312 -0.52 1.74 -19.88
C ASN A 312 -0.80 2.48 -21.20
N LYS A 313 -0.63 1.77 -22.32
CA LYS A 313 -0.78 2.32 -23.67
C LYS A 313 -2.21 2.71 -24.01
N VAL A 314 -3.21 2.14 -23.35
CA VAL A 314 -4.63 2.43 -23.64
C VAL A 314 -5.06 3.77 -23.03
N ILE A 315 -4.63 4.06 -21.79
CA ILE A 315 -5.04 5.26 -21.06
C ILE A 315 -4.05 6.41 -21.26
N GLY A 316 -2.75 6.13 -21.15
CA GLY A 316 -1.71 7.16 -21.15
C GLY A 316 -1.20 7.52 -22.54
N GLY A 317 -1.50 6.71 -23.56
CA GLY A 317 -0.94 6.85 -24.91
C GLY A 317 -1.55 7.99 -25.70
N GLY A 318 -0.75 9.00 -26.04
CA GLY A 318 -1.12 10.04 -26.99
C GLY A 318 -0.73 9.64 -28.42
N TYR A 319 -1.64 8.97 -29.13
CA TYR A 319 -1.42 8.59 -30.52
C TYR A 319 -2.22 9.46 -31.48
N PRO A 320 -1.70 9.77 -32.68
CA PRO A 320 -2.52 10.38 -33.72
C PRO A 320 -3.63 9.40 -34.11
N PRO A 321 -4.92 9.77 -33.97
CA PRO A 321 -6.03 8.85 -34.27
C PRO A 321 -6.15 8.54 -35.77
N ALA A 322 -5.52 9.36 -36.62
CA ALA A 322 -5.53 9.24 -38.07
C ALA A 322 -6.97 9.05 -38.60
N SER A 323 -7.19 8.07 -39.49
CA SER A 323 -8.48 7.87 -40.15
C SER A 323 -9.62 7.48 -39.22
N THR A 324 -9.36 7.01 -37.98
CA THR A 324 -10.44 6.66 -37.03
C THR A 324 -11.21 7.91 -36.57
N PHE A 325 -10.59 9.09 -36.62
CA PHE A 325 -11.21 10.36 -36.24
C PHE A 325 -12.12 10.96 -37.32
N LYS A 326 -12.07 10.44 -38.56
CA LYS A 326 -12.88 10.97 -39.68
C LYS A 326 -14.38 10.97 -39.36
N MET A 327 -14.86 9.96 -38.65
CA MET A 327 -16.26 9.87 -38.24
C MET A 327 -16.68 11.06 -37.37
N ALA A 328 -15.84 11.50 -36.43
CA ALA A 328 -16.12 12.66 -35.59
C ALA A 328 -16.13 13.97 -36.40
N VAL A 329 -15.19 14.13 -37.33
CA VAL A 329 -15.14 15.30 -38.24
C VAL A 329 -16.36 15.34 -39.15
N MET A 330 -16.77 14.20 -39.70
CA MET A 330 -17.97 14.11 -40.54
C MET A 330 -19.23 14.43 -39.75
N LEU A 331 -19.36 13.93 -38.52
CA LEU A 331 -20.49 14.23 -37.66
C LEU A 331 -20.59 15.74 -37.37
N ALA A 332 -19.47 16.40 -37.07
CA ALA A 332 -19.43 17.86 -36.89
C ALA A 332 -19.82 18.60 -38.18
N ALA A 333 -19.36 18.14 -39.34
CA ALA A 333 -19.72 18.73 -40.62
C ALA A 333 -21.22 18.57 -40.96
N LEU A 334 -21.83 17.44 -40.60
CA LEU A 334 -23.28 17.21 -40.72
C LEU A 334 -24.06 18.13 -39.77
N GLU A 335 -23.64 18.23 -38.50
CA GLU A 335 -24.28 19.07 -37.48
C GLU A 335 -24.32 20.54 -37.90
N HIS A 336 -23.21 21.03 -38.46
CA HIS A 336 -23.10 22.39 -38.98
C HIS A 336 -23.63 22.57 -40.41
N ARG A 337 -24.24 21.52 -40.98
CA ARG A 337 -24.83 21.52 -42.34
C ARG A 337 -23.84 21.95 -43.44
N ILE A 338 -22.55 21.68 -43.23
CA ILE A 338 -21.47 21.97 -44.20
C ILE A 338 -21.55 21.01 -45.40
N ILE A 339 -21.99 19.77 -45.15
CA ILE A 339 -22.12 18.71 -46.14
C ILE A 339 -23.42 17.94 -45.89
N SER A 340 -24.02 17.35 -46.93
CA SER A 340 -25.11 16.38 -46.79
C SER A 340 -24.64 14.96 -47.09
N PRO A 341 -25.28 13.91 -46.55
CA PRO A 341 -24.87 12.52 -46.79
C PRO A 341 -24.85 12.13 -48.28
N GLN A 342 -25.72 12.73 -49.09
CA GLN A 342 -25.86 12.45 -50.53
C GLN A 342 -24.95 13.32 -51.41
N GLN A 343 -24.33 14.36 -50.86
CA GLN A 343 -23.42 15.22 -51.60
C GLN A 343 -22.22 14.40 -52.08
N LYS A 344 -21.91 14.51 -53.37
CA LYS A 344 -20.79 13.80 -53.99
C LYS A 344 -19.60 14.72 -54.21
N ILE A 345 -18.41 14.24 -53.84
CA ILE A 345 -17.14 14.95 -54.02
C ILE A 345 -16.21 14.05 -54.85
N PHE A 346 -15.56 14.63 -55.86
CA PHE A 346 -14.63 13.90 -56.71
C PHE A 346 -13.21 13.93 -56.12
N CYS A 347 -12.71 12.78 -55.68
CA CYS A 347 -11.35 12.62 -55.20
C CYS A 347 -10.39 12.32 -56.35
N THR A 348 -9.51 13.28 -56.66
CA THR A 348 -8.44 13.17 -57.67
C THR A 348 -7.14 12.57 -57.14
N GLY A 349 -7.10 12.15 -55.87
CA GLY A 349 -5.89 11.68 -55.18
C GLY A 349 -5.11 12.76 -54.45
N LYS A 350 -5.52 14.03 -54.57
CA LYS A 350 -5.03 15.15 -53.78
C LYS A 350 -6.04 16.30 -53.74
N ILE A 351 -5.94 17.16 -52.74
CA ILE A 351 -6.67 18.43 -52.67
C ILE A 351 -5.67 19.56 -52.41
N ASN A 352 -5.83 20.68 -53.13
CA ASN A 352 -5.00 21.86 -52.89
C ASN A 352 -5.65 22.72 -51.81
N VAL A 353 -4.90 23.03 -50.74
CA VAL A 353 -5.35 23.87 -49.64
C VAL A 353 -4.31 24.97 -49.43
N GLY A 354 -4.66 26.20 -49.82
CA GLY A 354 -3.75 27.34 -49.81
C GLY A 354 -2.61 27.17 -50.82
N ASN A 355 -1.37 27.04 -50.33
CA ASN A 355 -0.18 26.83 -51.16
C ASN A 355 0.38 25.40 -51.07
N ARG A 356 -0.40 24.44 -50.56
CA ARG A 356 0.05 23.05 -50.36
C ARG A 356 -0.95 22.05 -50.91
N ASP A 357 -0.41 20.98 -51.49
CA ASP A 357 -1.18 19.80 -51.87
C ASP A 357 -1.28 18.85 -50.67
N PHE A 358 -2.51 18.48 -50.29
CA PHE A 358 -2.80 17.42 -49.33
C PHE A 358 -3.14 16.15 -50.09
N HIS A 359 -2.34 15.11 -49.86
CA HIS A 359 -2.46 13.86 -50.62
C HIS A 359 -3.45 12.89 -49.98
N CYS A 360 -4.21 12.20 -50.83
CA CYS A 360 -4.95 11.01 -50.43
C CYS A 360 -4.00 9.80 -50.37
N TRP A 361 -4.35 8.79 -49.56
CA TRP A 361 -3.58 7.55 -49.50
C TRP A 361 -3.62 6.80 -50.85
N ASN A 362 -4.72 6.93 -51.60
CA ASN A 362 -4.84 6.46 -52.96
C ASN A 362 -4.44 7.56 -53.96
N ARG A 363 -3.25 7.39 -54.56
CA ARG A 363 -2.68 8.35 -55.53
C ARG A 363 -3.47 8.48 -56.82
N ARG A 364 -4.28 7.49 -57.19
CA ARG A 364 -5.14 7.53 -58.39
C ARG A 364 -6.49 8.22 -58.11
N GLY A 365 -6.75 8.56 -56.85
CA GLY A 365 -8.04 9.07 -56.41
C GLY A 365 -9.10 7.97 -56.29
N HIS A 366 -10.20 8.32 -55.62
CA HIS A 366 -11.34 7.44 -55.45
C HIS A 366 -12.50 7.76 -56.40
N GLY A 367 -12.33 8.76 -57.27
CA GLY A 367 -13.41 9.22 -58.14
C GLY A 367 -14.52 9.90 -57.36
N LEU A 368 -15.75 9.79 -57.84
CA LEU A 368 -16.91 10.45 -57.24
C LEU A 368 -17.46 9.64 -56.06
N LEU A 369 -17.35 10.18 -54.84
CA LEU A 369 -17.83 9.54 -53.62
C LEU A 369 -18.84 10.40 -52.88
N ASP A 370 -19.86 9.77 -52.30
CA ASP A 370 -20.69 10.36 -51.24
C ASP A 370 -20.06 10.10 -49.86
N MET A 371 -20.72 10.53 -48.79
CA MET A 371 -20.19 10.37 -47.43
C MET A 371 -19.98 8.89 -47.03
N HIS A 372 -20.91 8.02 -47.43
CA HIS A 372 -20.81 6.59 -47.16
C HIS A 372 -19.61 5.98 -47.90
N GLY A 373 -19.45 6.29 -49.19
CA GLY A 373 -18.30 5.87 -49.99
C GLY A 373 -16.98 6.42 -49.45
N ALA A 374 -16.95 7.66 -48.96
CA ALA A 374 -15.77 8.25 -48.34
C ALA A 374 -15.35 7.50 -47.07
N LEU A 375 -16.30 7.09 -46.21
CA LEU A 375 -15.99 6.26 -45.04
C LEU A 375 -15.52 4.86 -45.44
N GLN A 376 -16.21 4.21 -46.39
CA GLN A 376 -15.88 2.86 -46.86
C GLN A 376 -14.44 2.79 -47.41
N HIS A 377 -14.01 3.80 -48.16
CA HIS A 377 -12.67 3.87 -48.75
C HIS A 377 -11.66 4.63 -47.89
N SER A 378 -12.07 5.14 -46.72
CA SER A 378 -11.26 6.04 -45.90
C SER A 378 -10.63 7.15 -46.76
N CYS A 379 -11.43 7.76 -47.64
CA CYS A 379 -11.00 8.82 -48.55
C CYS A 379 -10.63 10.10 -47.81
#